data_AF-A0A6J2T348-F1
#
_entry.id   AF-A0A6J2T348-F1
#
_cell.length_a   1.000
_cell.length_b   1.000
_cell.length_c   1.000
_cell.angle_alpha   90.00
_cell.angle_beta   90.00
_cell.angle_gamma   90.00
#
_symmetry.space_group_name_H-M   'P 1'
#
loop_
_entity.id
_entity.type
_entity.pdbx_description
1 polymer ?
#
loop_
_entity_poly.entity_id
_entity_poly.type
_entity_poly.pdbx_seq_one_letter_code
_entity_poly.pdbx_strand_id
1 'polypeptide(L)'
;MDKNLLMPKRSRIDVKGSFANGPLQARPLVALLDGRDCSIEMPILKDVATVAFCDAQSTSEIHEKVLNEAVGALMWHTIILTKEDLEKFKALRIIVRIGSGTDNIDVKAAGELGIAVCNVPGYGVEEVADTTMCLILNLYRRTYWLANMVREGKKFTGPEQVREAAHGCARIRGDTLGLVGLGRIGSAVALRAKAFGFNVIFYDPYLPDGIDKSLGLTRVYTLQDLLFQSDCVSLHCTLNEHNHHLINEFTIKQMRPGAFLVNTARGGLVDDETLALALKQGRIRAAALDVHENEPYNVFQGTLKDAPNLICTPHAAFFSDASATELREMAATEIRRAIVGNIPDVLRNCVNKEYFMRTPPTAAAAGVAAAVYPEGALHHRAHSTTPHDGPHSTTNVGGSALAAPPPLQASSVAAATAAVAAAAAAAAALLPSPVPPQPSSAAGLPTVPHLSPQVGGLPLGIVSSQAPLSAPDPNNHLSSIIMNEVKAEATSETP
;
A
#
# COMPACT_ATOMS: atom_id res chain seq x y z
N MET A 1 -51.78 6.53 44.20
CA MET A 1 -52.60 6.55 42.98
C MET A 1 -51.92 7.50 42.03
N ASP A 2 -51.37 7.16 40.87
CA ASP A 2 -51.35 5.97 40.02
C ASP A 2 -50.07 6.09 39.15
N LYS A 3 -49.26 5.03 39.06
CA LYS A 3 -48.98 4.20 37.85
C LYS A 3 -47.93 4.70 36.85
N ASN A 4 -46.82 3.94 36.86
CA ASN A 4 -46.08 3.39 35.71
C ASN A 4 -45.52 4.32 34.64
N LEU A 5 -44.22 4.62 34.77
CA LEU A 5 -43.34 4.82 33.61
C LEU A 5 -42.13 3.88 33.75
N LEU A 6 -42.29 2.63 33.33
CA LEU A 6 -41.20 1.66 33.24
C LEU A 6 -40.33 1.99 32.02
N MET A 7 -39.09 2.39 32.26
CA MET A 7 -38.02 2.32 31.26
C MET A 7 -37.62 0.84 31.04
N PRO A 8 -37.40 0.37 29.81
CA PRO A 8 -36.95 -1.00 29.60
C PRO A 8 -35.48 -1.13 30.05
N LYS A 9 -35.25 -2.01 31.04
CA LYS A 9 -33.91 -2.47 31.44
C LYS A 9 -33.23 -3.11 30.23
N ARG A 10 -32.11 -2.54 29.77
CA ARG A 10 -31.18 -3.20 28.85
C ARG A 10 -30.73 -4.54 29.48
N SER A 11 -30.87 -5.62 28.72
CA SER A 11 -30.35 -6.94 29.09
C SER A 11 -28.82 -6.91 29.11
N ARG A 12 -28.24 -7.46 30.18
CA ARG A 12 -26.81 -7.78 30.26
C ARG A 12 -26.47 -8.79 29.17
N ILE A 13 -25.48 -8.48 28.35
CA ILE A 13 -24.86 -9.48 27.46
C ILE A 13 -23.85 -10.23 28.33
N ASP A 14 -24.18 -11.48 28.67
CA ASP A 14 -23.28 -12.39 29.38
C ASP A 14 -22.16 -12.86 28.46
N VAL A 15 -20.93 -12.60 28.88
CA VAL A 15 -19.72 -13.21 28.31
C VAL A 15 -19.51 -14.56 28.99
N LYS A 16 -20.02 -15.65 28.39
CA LYS A 16 -19.48 -17.02 28.51
C LYS A 16 -20.34 -18.05 27.75
N GLY A 17 -19.68 -18.88 26.94
CA GLY A 17 -20.26 -20.13 26.45
C GLY A 17 -19.43 -20.82 25.38
N SER A 18 -18.61 -21.80 25.78
CA SER A 18 -18.16 -22.87 24.91
C SER A 18 -19.40 -23.62 24.40
N PHE A 19 -19.49 -23.85 23.09
CA PHE A 19 -20.68 -24.38 22.44
C PHE A 19 -21.08 -25.77 22.97
N ALA A 20 -22.33 -25.90 23.41
CA ALA A 20 -23.02 -27.17 23.60
C ALA A 20 -23.81 -27.49 22.32
N ASN A 21 -23.82 -28.76 21.92
CA ASN A 21 -24.49 -29.30 20.74
C ASN A 21 -25.99 -28.96 20.70
N GLY A 22 -26.35 -27.92 19.94
CA GLY A 22 -27.69 -27.62 19.45
C GLY A 22 -27.75 -27.76 17.91
N PRO A 23 -28.93 -27.65 17.29
CA PRO A 23 -29.08 -27.76 15.84
C PRO A 23 -28.17 -26.75 15.13
N LEU A 24 -27.60 -27.13 13.97
CA LEU A 24 -26.57 -26.39 13.22
C LEU A 24 -26.82 -24.88 13.33
N GLN A 25 -25.99 -24.18 14.13
CA GLN A 25 -26.01 -22.73 14.12
C GLN A 25 -25.82 -22.28 12.67
N ALA A 26 -26.68 -21.39 12.18
CA ALA A 26 -26.57 -20.84 10.84
C ALA A 26 -25.11 -20.36 10.66
N ARG A 27 -24.46 -20.81 9.58
CA ARG A 27 -23.07 -20.45 9.31
C ARG A 27 -22.95 -18.92 9.30
N PRO A 28 -21.98 -18.35 10.03
CA PRO A 28 -21.84 -16.90 10.14
C PRO A 28 -21.67 -16.28 8.74
N LEU A 29 -22.30 -15.14 8.52
CA LEU A 29 -22.19 -14.40 7.28
C LEU A 29 -20.89 -13.58 7.27
N VAL A 30 -20.11 -13.74 6.21
CA VAL A 30 -18.94 -12.92 5.88
C VAL A 30 -19.23 -12.18 4.58
N ALA A 31 -19.10 -10.85 4.58
CA ALA A 31 -19.39 -10.02 3.42
C ALA A 31 -18.14 -9.35 2.87
N LEU A 32 -17.89 -9.48 1.56
CA LEU A 32 -16.98 -8.61 0.80
C LEU A 32 -17.74 -7.33 0.42
N LEU A 33 -17.40 -6.20 1.03
CA LEU A 33 -18.21 -4.98 0.95
C LEU A 33 -18.11 -4.30 -0.43
N ASP A 34 -16.91 -4.02 -0.87
CA ASP A 34 -16.59 -3.18 -2.04
C ASP A 34 -15.91 -3.98 -3.16
N GLY A 35 -16.31 -5.25 -3.30
CA GLY A 35 -15.86 -6.11 -4.39
C GLY A 35 -16.94 -7.10 -4.81
N ARG A 36 -16.71 -7.77 -5.93
CA ARG A 36 -17.63 -8.74 -6.54
C ARG A 36 -17.08 -10.16 -6.59
N ASP A 37 -15.77 -10.31 -6.71
CA ASP A 37 -15.11 -11.60 -6.81
C ASP A 37 -14.73 -12.14 -5.42
N CYS A 38 -15.32 -13.28 -5.06
CA CYS A 38 -15.00 -14.04 -3.83
C CYS A 38 -14.33 -15.40 -4.12
N SER A 39 -13.80 -15.61 -5.33
CA SER A 39 -13.26 -16.91 -5.78
C SER A 39 -12.08 -17.42 -4.95
N ILE A 40 -11.28 -16.53 -4.36
CA ILE A 40 -10.15 -16.89 -3.48
C ILE A 40 -10.62 -17.16 -2.04
N GLU A 41 -11.50 -16.29 -1.52
CA GLU A 41 -11.96 -16.33 -0.14
C GLU A 41 -12.90 -17.51 0.12
N MET A 42 -13.76 -17.83 -0.85
CA MET A 42 -14.80 -18.84 -0.69
C MET A 42 -14.23 -20.24 -0.41
N PRO A 43 -13.24 -20.76 -1.14
CA PRO A 43 -12.61 -22.05 -0.81
C PRO A 43 -11.99 -22.11 0.60
N ILE A 44 -11.49 -20.98 1.11
CA ILE A 44 -10.82 -20.87 2.43
C ILE A 44 -11.83 -20.83 3.57
N LEU A 45 -13.02 -20.27 3.32
CA LEU A 45 -14.05 -20.00 4.32
C LEU A 45 -15.27 -20.94 4.24
N LYS A 46 -15.44 -21.70 3.16
CA LYS A 46 -16.66 -22.51 2.89
C LYS A 46 -17.05 -23.48 3.99
N ASP A 47 -16.10 -23.94 4.81
CA ASP A 47 -16.36 -24.89 5.90
C ASP A 47 -16.78 -24.20 7.21
N VAL A 48 -16.52 -22.89 7.36
CA VAL A 48 -16.74 -22.13 8.59
C VAL A 48 -17.72 -20.95 8.45
N ALA A 49 -18.01 -20.50 7.23
CA ALA A 49 -18.82 -19.31 6.98
C ALA A 49 -19.62 -19.40 5.68
N THR A 50 -20.68 -18.60 5.60
CA THR A 50 -21.33 -18.24 4.33
C THR A 50 -20.67 -16.97 3.81
N VAL A 51 -20.09 -17.01 2.61
CA VAL A 51 -19.44 -15.85 1.99
C VAL A 51 -20.39 -15.21 0.98
N ALA A 52 -20.56 -13.89 1.07
CA ALA A 52 -21.32 -13.08 0.13
C ALA A 52 -20.51 -11.83 -0.27
N PHE A 53 -20.94 -11.15 -1.33
CA PHE A 53 -20.38 -9.86 -1.74
C PHE A 53 -21.49 -8.81 -1.86
N CYS A 54 -21.12 -7.53 -1.75
CA CYS A 54 -22.06 -6.41 -1.87
C CYS A 54 -21.81 -5.55 -3.10
N ASP A 55 -20.56 -5.45 -3.59
CA ASP A 55 -20.17 -4.56 -4.69
C ASP A 55 -20.58 -3.08 -4.44
N ALA A 56 -20.50 -2.65 -3.19
CA ALA A 56 -20.96 -1.36 -2.71
C ALA A 56 -19.84 -0.32 -2.75
N GLN A 57 -20.14 0.89 -3.23
CA GLN A 57 -19.23 2.04 -3.16
C GLN A 57 -19.47 2.88 -1.90
N SER A 58 -20.60 2.67 -1.22
CA SER A 58 -21.00 3.39 -0.03
C SER A 58 -21.79 2.50 0.92
N THR A 59 -21.80 2.83 2.21
CA THR A 59 -22.56 2.06 3.22
C THR A 59 -24.07 2.04 2.93
N SER A 60 -24.60 3.03 2.21
CA SER A 60 -26.01 3.07 1.78
C SER A 60 -26.39 1.98 0.76
N GLU A 61 -25.42 1.44 0.03
CA GLU A 61 -25.64 0.37 -0.95
C GLU A 61 -25.58 -1.03 -0.31
N ILE A 62 -25.14 -1.13 0.96
CA ILE A 62 -25.05 -2.40 1.66
C ILE A 62 -26.44 -2.87 2.04
N HIS A 63 -26.80 -4.07 1.59
CA HIS A 63 -28.10 -4.68 1.86
C HIS A 63 -28.37 -4.86 3.36
N GLU A 64 -29.61 -4.62 3.80
CA GLU A 64 -30.02 -4.65 5.21
C GLU A 64 -29.64 -5.97 5.92
N LYS A 65 -29.79 -7.10 5.22
CA LYS A 65 -29.34 -8.41 5.72
C LYS A 65 -27.87 -8.43 6.14
N VAL A 66 -26.98 -7.82 5.36
CA VAL A 66 -25.55 -7.75 5.68
C VAL A 66 -25.33 -6.86 6.90
N LEU A 67 -25.97 -5.70 6.97
CA LEU A 67 -25.89 -4.81 8.14
C LEU A 67 -26.38 -5.50 9.43
N ASN A 68 -27.43 -6.32 9.33
CA ASN A 68 -28.03 -6.99 10.49
C ASN A 68 -27.29 -8.27 10.90
N GLU A 69 -26.79 -9.07 9.96
CA GLU A 69 -26.34 -10.45 10.21
C GLU A 69 -24.84 -10.69 9.99
N ALA A 70 -24.11 -9.81 9.28
CA ALA A 70 -22.70 -10.06 8.99
C ALA A 70 -21.86 -10.05 10.27
N VAL A 71 -21.13 -11.14 10.49
CA VAL A 71 -20.21 -11.32 11.61
C VAL A 71 -18.80 -10.88 11.24
N GLY A 72 -18.42 -11.06 9.97
CA GLY A 72 -17.15 -10.60 9.42
C GLY A 72 -17.34 -9.79 8.14
N ALA A 73 -16.47 -8.80 7.93
CA ALA A 73 -16.42 -8.04 6.69
C ALA A 73 -15.00 -8.06 6.11
N LEU A 74 -14.92 -8.18 4.80
CA LEU A 74 -13.73 -7.97 3.99
C LEU A 74 -13.95 -6.71 3.16
N MET A 75 -12.95 -5.84 3.06
CA MET A 75 -13.06 -4.63 2.25
C MET A 75 -11.71 -4.16 1.70
N TRP A 76 -11.74 -3.56 0.52
CA TRP A 76 -10.64 -2.87 -0.15
C TRP A 76 -10.55 -1.41 0.33
N HIS A 77 -9.97 -0.54 -0.51
CA HIS A 77 -9.73 0.86 -0.19
C HIS A 77 -10.83 1.80 -0.72
N THR A 78 -11.87 1.29 -1.39
CA THR A 78 -12.83 2.13 -2.13
C THR A 78 -14.05 2.52 -1.30
N ILE A 79 -14.41 1.73 -0.29
CA ILE A 79 -15.44 2.12 0.70
C ILE A 79 -14.81 2.71 1.97
N ILE A 80 -15.44 3.74 2.52
CA ILE A 80 -15.06 4.38 3.79
C ILE A 80 -16.07 4.00 4.86
N LEU A 81 -15.60 3.57 6.03
CA LEU A 81 -16.44 3.26 7.20
C LEU A 81 -16.17 4.25 8.33
N THR A 82 -17.03 5.27 8.41
CA THR A 82 -17.05 6.21 9.53
C THR A 82 -17.65 5.58 10.78
N LYS A 83 -17.56 6.26 11.93
CA LYS A 83 -18.30 5.85 13.14
C LYS A 83 -19.80 5.63 12.88
N GLU A 84 -20.44 6.54 12.17
CA GLU A 84 -21.88 6.44 11.86
C GLU A 84 -22.20 5.23 10.98
N ASP A 85 -21.28 4.86 10.09
CA ASP A 85 -21.41 3.66 9.26
C ASP A 85 -21.24 2.38 10.07
N LEU A 86 -20.26 2.34 10.97
CA LEU A 86 -19.99 1.19 11.83
C LEU A 86 -21.17 0.90 12.77
N GLU A 87 -21.86 1.92 13.29
CA GLU A 87 -23.04 1.77 14.14
C GLU A 87 -24.24 1.11 13.43
N LYS A 88 -24.26 1.09 12.09
CA LYS A 88 -25.30 0.41 11.30
C LYS A 88 -25.16 -1.11 11.39
N PHE A 89 -23.94 -1.63 11.57
CA PHE A 89 -23.71 -3.06 11.69
C PHE A 89 -24.10 -3.59 13.07
N LYS A 90 -24.99 -4.59 13.13
CA LYS A 90 -25.58 -5.11 14.39
C LYS A 90 -24.89 -6.35 14.94
N ALA A 91 -24.23 -7.12 14.09
CA ALA A 91 -23.59 -8.39 14.44
C ALA A 91 -22.09 -8.43 14.13
N LEU A 92 -21.53 -7.36 13.55
CA LEU A 92 -20.16 -7.34 13.06
C LEU A 92 -19.16 -7.43 14.21
N ARG A 93 -18.19 -8.33 14.09
CA ARG A 93 -17.14 -8.58 15.10
C ARG A 93 -15.74 -8.34 14.56
N ILE A 94 -15.56 -8.46 13.24
CA ILE A 94 -14.27 -8.25 12.59
C ILE A 94 -14.45 -7.58 11.23
N ILE A 95 -13.57 -6.63 10.94
CA ILE A 95 -13.29 -6.10 9.61
C ILE A 95 -11.85 -6.47 9.26
N VAL A 96 -11.64 -7.07 8.10
CA VAL A 96 -10.31 -7.30 7.54
C VAL A 96 -10.15 -6.43 6.30
N ARG A 97 -9.25 -5.46 6.40
CA ARG A 97 -8.77 -4.70 5.24
C ARG A 97 -7.94 -5.61 4.36
N ILE A 98 -8.43 -5.85 3.15
CA ILE A 98 -7.67 -6.40 2.03
C ILE A 98 -6.71 -5.30 1.56
N GLY A 99 -5.68 -5.08 2.37
CA GLY A 99 -4.65 -4.09 2.14
C GLY A 99 -3.88 -3.75 3.42
N SER A 100 -2.85 -2.93 3.31
CA SER A 100 -1.99 -2.58 4.44
C SER A 100 -2.48 -1.35 5.21
N GLY A 101 -2.94 -0.30 4.52
CA GLY A 101 -3.49 0.89 5.16
C GLY A 101 -4.95 0.72 5.58
N THR A 102 -5.28 1.37 6.68
CA THR A 102 -6.58 1.29 7.37
C THR A 102 -7.21 2.67 7.54
N ASP A 103 -6.72 3.66 6.81
CA ASP A 103 -7.13 5.06 6.85
C ASP A 103 -8.58 5.28 6.41
N ASN A 104 -9.17 4.34 5.66
CA ASN A 104 -10.59 4.33 5.28
C ASN A 104 -11.53 3.72 6.33
N ILE A 105 -11.04 3.39 7.53
CA ILE A 105 -11.86 2.90 8.66
C ILE A 105 -11.56 3.73 9.89
N ASP A 106 -12.60 4.18 10.60
CA ASP A 106 -12.45 4.68 11.97
C ASP A 106 -12.13 3.53 12.93
N VAL A 107 -10.85 3.15 13.02
CA VAL A 107 -10.37 2.00 13.80
C VAL A 107 -10.63 2.15 15.30
N LYS A 108 -10.68 3.39 15.78
CA LYS A 108 -10.97 3.74 17.17
C LYS A 108 -12.44 3.51 17.47
N ALA A 109 -13.35 4.06 16.65
CA ALA A 109 -14.78 3.82 16.79
C ALA A 109 -15.13 2.33 16.65
N ALA A 110 -14.47 1.62 15.71
CA ALA A 110 -14.64 0.18 15.57
C ALA A 110 -14.31 -0.57 16.87
N GLY A 111 -13.18 -0.25 17.51
CA GLY A 111 -12.80 -0.88 18.78
C GLY A 111 -13.75 -0.55 19.94
N GLU A 112 -14.22 0.70 20.02
CA GLU A 112 -15.24 1.13 21.00
C GLU A 112 -16.58 0.38 20.82
N LEU A 113 -16.90 -0.04 19.59
CA LEU A 113 -18.06 -0.86 19.26
C LEU A 113 -17.81 -2.37 19.40
N GLY A 114 -16.60 -2.79 19.79
CA GLY A 114 -16.22 -4.20 19.92
C GLY A 114 -15.91 -4.90 18.60
N ILE A 115 -15.63 -4.13 17.55
CA ILE A 115 -15.26 -4.62 16.21
C ILE A 115 -13.74 -4.59 16.07
N ALA A 116 -13.14 -5.76 15.84
CA ALA A 116 -11.72 -5.85 15.54
C ALA A 116 -11.46 -5.38 14.12
N VAL A 117 -10.44 -4.56 13.92
CA VAL A 117 -9.94 -4.22 12.59
C VAL A 117 -8.60 -4.89 12.41
N CYS A 118 -8.45 -5.65 11.32
CA CYS A 118 -7.19 -6.21 10.88
C CYS A 118 -6.81 -5.68 9.51
N ASN A 119 -5.52 -5.64 9.23
CA ASN A 119 -4.99 -5.40 7.90
C ASN A 119 -4.18 -6.63 7.43
N VAL A 120 -3.72 -6.57 6.18
CA VAL A 120 -2.75 -7.51 5.64
C VAL A 120 -1.46 -6.74 5.40
N PRO A 121 -0.51 -6.71 6.34
CA PRO A 121 0.80 -6.12 6.10
C PRO A 121 1.73 -7.15 5.45
N GLY A 122 2.65 -6.70 4.61
CA GLY A 122 3.73 -7.55 4.07
C GLY A 122 3.47 -8.15 2.70
N TYR A 123 2.22 -8.19 2.22
CA TYR A 123 1.93 -8.46 0.80
C TYR A 123 2.47 -7.31 -0.06
N GLY A 124 2.82 -7.60 -1.31
CA GLY A 124 3.07 -6.56 -2.32
C GLY A 124 4.21 -5.59 -2.02
N VAL A 125 5.04 -5.85 -0.99
CA VAL A 125 6.08 -4.90 -0.55
C VAL A 125 7.09 -4.67 -1.67
N GLU A 126 7.46 -5.74 -2.38
CA GLU A 126 8.40 -5.67 -3.50
C GLU A 126 7.74 -5.05 -4.72
N GLU A 127 6.50 -5.40 -5.03
CA GLU A 127 5.72 -4.81 -6.12
C GLU A 127 5.60 -3.28 -5.99
N VAL A 128 5.28 -2.78 -4.79
CA VAL A 128 5.20 -1.33 -4.57
C VAL A 128 6.58 -0.68 -4.67
N ALA A 129 7.63 -1.35 -4.18
CA ALA A 129 8.99 -0.83 -4.29
C ALA A 129 9.50 -0.81 -5.74
N ASP A 130 9.20 -1.85 -6.52
CA ASP A 130 9.51 -1.95 -7.95
C ASP A 130 8.76 -0.88 -8.74
N THR A 131 7.47 -0.71 -8.47
CA THR A 131 6.67 0.36 -9.09
C THR A 131 7.20 1.74 -8.72
N THR A 132 7.56 1.97 -7.45
CA THR A 132 8.17 3.23 -7.01
C THR A 132 9.46 3.50 -7.78
N MET A 133 10.37 2.51 -7.88
CA MET A 133 11.61 2.65 -8.64
C MET A 133 11.33 2.90 -10.12
N CYS A 134 10.34 2.22 -10.71
CA CYS A 134 9.89 2.47 -12.08
C CYS A 134 9.45 3.93 -12.26
N LEU A 135 8.63 4.47 -11.35
CA LEU A 135 8.18 5.86 -11.40
C LEU A 135 9.35 6.84 -11.23
N ILE A 136 10.26 6.62 -10.27
CA ILE A 136 11.49 7.41 -10.10
C ILE A 136 12.30 7.42 -11.41
N LEU A 137 12.56 6.26 -12.00
CA LEU A 137 13.32 6.15 -13.24
C LEU A 137 12.61 6.83 -14.42
N ASN A 138 11.28 6.75 -14.49
CA ASN A 138 10.49 7.48 -15.49
C ASN A 138 10.64 9.00 -15.33
N LEU A 139 10.69 9.54 -14.11
CA LEU A 139 10.95 10.96 -13.89
C LEU A 139 12.36 11.36 -14.35
N TYR A 140 13.37 10.58 -13.96
CA TYR A 140 14.78 10.85 -14.26
C TYR A 140 15.15 10.68 -15.74
N ARG A 141 14.59 9.66 -16.40
CA ARG A 141 14.96 9.25 -17.77
C ARG A 141 13.91 9.60 -18.81
N ARG A 142 12.76 10.13 -18.38
CA ARG A 142 11.64 10.58 -19.20
C ARG A 142 11.11 9.53 -20.17
N THR A 143 11.31 8.24 -19.87
CA THR A 143 10.99 7.12 -20.76
C THR A 143 9.51 7.06 -21.11
N TYR A 144 8.63 7.32 -20.16
CA TYR A 144 7.19 7.44 -20.38
C TYR A 144 6.85 8.52 -21.42
N TRP A 145 7.33 9.75 -21.23
CA TRP A 145 7.04 10.86 -22.15
C TRP A 145 7.68 10.65 -23.53
N LEU A 146 8.92 10.15 -23.59
CA LEU A 146 9.60 9.86 -24.84
C LEU A 146 8.86 8.79 -25.66
N ALA A 147 8.41 7.72 -25.00
CA ALA A 147 7.61 6.68 -25.65
C ALA A 147 6.28 7.22 -26.19
N ASN A 148 5.60 8.08 -25.42
CA ASN A 148 4.35 8.71 -25.86
C ASN A 148 4.57 9.62 -27.08
N MET A 149 5.65 10.42 -27.10
CA MET A 149 5.96 11.26 -28.27
C MET A 149 6.17 10.43 -29.54
N VAL A 150 6.84 9.27 -29.44
CA VAL A 150 7.00 8.34 -30.58
C VAL A 150 5.64 7.80 -31.02
N ARG A 151 4.78 7.40 -30.07
CA ARG A 151 3.42 6.92 -30.37
C ARG A 151 2.55 7.98 -31.03
N GLU A 152 2.73 9.25 -30.67
CA GLU A 152 2.08 10.42 -31.26
C GLU A 152 2.64 10.81 -32.64
N GLY A 153 3.65 10.07 -33.14
CA GLY A 153 4.21 10.28 -34.48
C GLY A 153 5.30 11.35 -34.56
N LYS A 154 5.82 11.83 -33.41
CA LYS A 154 6.95 12.78 -33.41
C LYS A 154 8.18 12.11 -34.02
N LYS A 155 8.78 12.76 -35.02
CA LYS A 155 9.95 12.25 -35.73
C LYS A 155 11.24 12.75 -35.10
N PHE A 156 12.18 11.83 -34.86
CA PHE A 156 13.51 12.11 -34.32
C PHE A 156 14.56 11.77 -35.38
N THR A 157 14.88 12.73 -36.24
CA THR A 157 15.79 12.52 -37.39
C THR A 157 17.25 12.86 -37.09
N GLY A 158 17.54 13.43 -35.92
CA GLY A 158 18.87 13.90 -35.57
C GLY A 158 19.04 14.17 -34.06
N PRO A 159 20.27 14.45 -33.63
CA PRO A 159 20.63 14.61 -32.22
C PRO A 159 19.96 15.84 -31.57
N GLU A 160 19.66 16.90 -32.32
CA GLU A 160 19.00 18.10 -31.80
C GLU A 160 17.55 17.81 -31.37
N GLN A 161 16.77 17.09 -32.19
CA GLN A 161 15.38 16.74 -31.85
C GLN A 161 15.33 15.78 -30.66
N VAL A 162 16.30 14.87 -30.56
CA VAL A 162 16.43 13.97 -29.40
C VAL A 162 16.75 14.78 -28.14
N ARG A 163 17.71 15.72 -28.21
CA ARG A 163 18.06 16.59 -27.09
C ARG A 163 16.87 17.42 -26.61
N GLU A 164 16.10 17.98 -27.54
CA GLU A 164 14.92 18.78 -27.21
C GLU A 164 13.83 17.94 -26.53
N ALA A 165 13.51 16.76 -27.06
CA ALA A 165 12.49 15.90 -26.46
C ALA A 165 12.93 15.26 -25.13
N ALA A 166 14.21 14.93 -25.00
CA ALA A 166 14.80 14.41 -23.78
C ALA A 166 15.21 15.52 -22.78
N HIS A 167 14.87 16.79 -23.05
CA HIS A 167 15.17 17.88 -22.14
C HIS A 167 14.56 17.60 -20.75
N GLY A 168 15.36 17.80 -19.71
CA GLY A 168 15.00 17.47 -18.34
C GLY A 168 15.42 16.09 -17.85
N CYS A 169 15.87 15.19 -18.76
CA CYS A 169 16.53 13.94 -18.37
C CYS A 169 17.76 14.24 -17.49
N ALA A 170 17.88 13.54 -16.38
CA ALA A 170 18.94 13.72 -15.40
C ALA A 170 19.83 12.47 -15.29
N ARG A 171 21.06 12.69 -14.83
CA ARG A 171 21.95 11.63 -14.37
C ARG A 171 21.54 11.28 -12.94
N ILE A 172 21.41 9.99 -12.65
CA ILE A 172 20.99 9.51 -11.32
C ILE A 172 22.17 9.47 -10.33
N ARG A 173 23.33 8.97 -10.76
CA ARG A 173 24.48 8.78 -9.87
C ARG A 173 24.90 10.09 -9.22
N GLY A 174 24.88 10.14 -7.89
CA GLY A 174 25.23 11.30 -7.09
C GLY A 174 24.03 12.10 -6.56
N ASP A 175 22.85 11.92 -7.13
CA ASP A 175 21.63 12.56 -6.63
C ASP A 175 21.19 11.94 -5.29
N THR A 176 20.48 12.74 -4.51
CA THR A 176 19.96 12.34 -3.20
C THR A 176 18.48 11.95 -3.30
N LEU A 177 18.16 10.72 -2.91
CA LEU A 177 16.79 10.22 -2.76
C LEU A 177 16.37 10.30 -1.29
N GLY A 178 15.41 11.16 -0.99
CA GLY A 178 14.81 11.29 0.33
C GLY A 178 13.56 10.44 0.48
N LEU A 179 13.59 9.51 1.42
CA LEU A 179 12.45 8.65 1.75
C LEU A 179 11.74 9.15 3.00
N VAL A 180 10.45 9.48 2.87
CA VAL A 180 9.60 9.83 4.01
C VAL A 180 8.89 8.57 4.48
N GLY A 181 9.33 8.02 5.60
CA GLY A 181 8.97 6.69 6.10
C GLY A 181 9.94 5.61 5.63
N LEU A 182 10.55 4.90 6.59
CA LEU A 182 11.49 3.80 6.32
C LEU A 182 10.93 2.47 6.87
N GLY A 183 9.65 2.21 6.55
CA GLY A 183 9.01 0.93 6.81
C GLY A 183 9.44 -0.16 5.82
N ARG A 184 8.55 -1.14 5.60
CA ARG A 184 8.78 -2.27 4.67
C ARG A 184 9.10 -1.80 3.25
N ILE A 185 8.25 -0.94 2.69
CA ILE A 185 8.37 -0.43 1.31
C ILE A 185 9.56 0.53 1.21
N GLY A 186 9.68 1.51 2.12
CA GLY A 186 10.80 2.46 2.11
C GLY A 186 12.17 1.76 2.18
N SER A 187 12.29 0.70 3.00
CA SER A 187 13.51 -0.10 3.06
C SER A 187 13.79 -0.85 1.74
N ALA A 188 12.76 -1.44 1.12
CA ALA A 188 12.90 -2.14 -0.16
C ALA A 188 13.29 -1.19 -1.31
N VAL A 189 12.75 0.03 -1.33
CA VAL A 189 13.12 1.10 -2.27
C VAL A 189 14.56 1.54 -2.03
N ALA A 190 14.95 1.78 -0.77
CA ALA A 190 16.31 2.20 -0.42
C ALA A 190 17.37 1.22 -0.96
N LEU A 191 17.17 -0.09 -0.75
CA LEU A 191 18.09 -1.12 -1.21
C LEU A 191 18.24 -1.15 -2.74
N ARG A 192 17.14 -1.00 -3.46
CA ARG A 192 17.13 -0.93 -4.94
C ARG A 192 17.81 0.35 -5.44
N ALA A 193 17.48 1.49 -4.85
CA ALA A 193 18.00 2.80 -5.25
C ALA A 193 19.53 2.91 -5.12
N LYS A 194 20.15 2.26 -4.13
CA LYS A 194 21.61 2.24 -3.96
C LYS A 194 22.34 1.69 -5.18
N ALA A 195 21.78 0.68 -5.86
CA ALA A 195 22.40 0.10 -7.06
C ALA A 195 22.45 1.09 -8.25
N PHE A 196 21.52 2.04 -8.32
CA PHE A 196 21.51 3.11 -9.32
C PHE A 196 22.47 4.25 -8.99
N GLY A 197 23.08 4.24 -7.81
CA GLY A 197 24.04 5.26 -7.34
C GLY A 197 23.41 6.47 -6.67
N PHE A 198 22.19 6.35 -6.15
CA PHE A 198 21.59 7.36 -5.28
C PHE A 198 22.30 7.40 -3.92
N ASN A 199 22.45 8.61 -3.37
CA ASN A 199 22.62 8.79 -1.93
C ASN A 199 21.23 8.73 -1.28
N VAL A 200 20.97 7.68 -0.50
CA VAL A 200 19.65 7.49 0.12
C VAL A 200 19.65 8.07 1.52
N ILE A 201 18.76 9.04 1.76
CA ILE A 201 18.47 9.59 3.08
C ILE A 201 17.02 9.30 3.47
N PHE A 202 16.72 9.27 4.76
CA PHE A 202 15.34 9.05 5.20
C PHE A 202 14.97 9.85 6.46
N TYR A 203 13.67 10.13 6.56
CA TYR A 203 13.03 10.70 7.73
C TYR A 203 11.90 9.76 8.17
N ASP A 204 12.00 9.27 9.39
CA ASP A 204 10.95 8.49 10.04
C ASP A 204 11.00 8.78 11.55
N PRO A 205 10.05 9.54 12.11
CA PRO A 205 10.10 9.95 13.52
C PRO A 205 9.72 8.82 14.48
N TYR A 206 9.18 7.70 13.98
CA TYR A 206 8.64 6.62 14.82
C TYR A 206 9.59 5.42 14.94
N LEU A 207 10.64 5.36 14.10
CA LEU A 207 11.61 4.26 14.16
C LEU A 207 12.63 4.44 15.29
N PRO A 208 13.01 3.36 15.98
CA PRO A 208 14.14 3.37 16.92
C PRO A 208 15.46 3.60 16.16
N ASP A 209 16.48 4.07 16.89
CA ASP A 209 17.81 4.29 16.33
C ASP A 209 18.51 2.98 15.93
N GLY A 210 19.33 3.03 14.87
CA GLY A 210 20.21 1.94 14.45
C GLY A 210 19.82 1.24 13.14
N ILE A 211 18.61 1.44 12.63
CA ILE A 211 18.19 0.88 11.33
C ILE A 211 18.97 1.48 10.16
N ASP A 212 19.33 2.76 10.27
CA ASP A 212 20.20 3.51 9.37
C ASP A 212 21.56 2.83 9.20
N LYS A 213 22.16 2.41 10.31
CA LYS A 213 23.45 1.70 10.33
C LYS A 213 23.34 0.31 9.70
N SER A 214 22.25 -0.39 9.98
CA SER A 214 22.01 -1.75 9.47
C SER A 214 21.84 -1.79 7.95
N LEU A 215 21.19 -0.77 7.38
CA LEU A 215 20.96 -0.65 5.93
C LEU A 215 22.03 0.19 5.21
N GLY A 216 22.91 0.86 5.96
CA GLY A 216 23.90 1.80 5.44
C GLY A 216 23.22 2.96 4.70
N LEU A 217 22.33 3.65 5.39
CA LEU A 217 21.56 4.82 4.94
C LEU A 217 21.87 6.01 5.86
N THR A 218 21.54 7.23 5.42
CA THR A 218 21.66 8.41 6.28
C THR A 218 20.29 8.79 6.84
N ARG A 219 20.15 8.80 8.18
CA ARG A 219 18.95 9.31 8.85
C ARG A 219 19.02 10.82 9.02
N VAL A 220 17.91 11.50 8.75
CA VAL A 220 17.67 12.89 9.18
C VAL A 220 16.48 12.93 10.15
N TYR A 221 16.47 13.90 11.06
CA TYR A 221 15.54 13.92 12.20
C TYR A 221 14.40 14.93 12.04
N THR A 222 14.41 15.72 10.96
CA THR A 222 13.30 16.61 10.61
C THR A 222 12.91 16.42 9.15
N LEU A 223 11.62 16.64 8.86
CA LEU A 223 11.14 16.64 7.47
C LEU A 223 11.86 17.71 6.64
N GLN A 224 12.09 18.90 7.22
CA GLN A 224 12.77 20.00 6.55
C GLN A 224 14.17 19.60 6.06
N ASP A 225 14.96 18.94 6.91
CA ASP A 225 16.30 18.48 6.53
C ASP A 225 16.26 17.50 5.35
N LEU A 226 15.25 16.62 5.33
CA LEU A 226 15.06 15.69 4.21
C LEU A 226 14.73 16.46 2.93
N LEU A 227 13.73 17.33 2.95
CA LEU A 227 13.27 18.07 1.77
C LEU A 227 14.38 18.97 1.20
N PHE A 228 15.17 19.59 2.07
CA PHE A 228 16.28 20.47 1.67
C PHE A 228 17.44 19.71 1.01
N GLN A 229 17.71 18.49 1.43
CA GLN A 229 18.84 17.69 0.93
C GLN A 229 18.49 16.83 -0.29
N SER A 230 17.21 16.60 -0.56
CA SER A 230 16.76 15.63 -1.56
C SER A 230 16.55 16.24 -2.95
N ASP A 231 17.09 15.57 -3.98
CA ASP A 231 16.82 15.85 -5.38
C ASP A 231 15.54 15.14 -5.85
N CYS A 232 15.21 14.01 -5.23
CA CYS A 232 13.96 13.30 -5.37
C CYS A 232 13.40 12.93 -4.00
N VAL A 233 12.12 13.21 -3.75
CA VAL A 233 11.41 12.81 -2.53
C VAL A 233 10.40 11.72 -2.87
N SER A 234 10.39 10.64 -2.10
CA SER A 234 9.40 9.57 -2.23
C SER A 234 8.71 9.28 -0.90
N LEU A 235 7.38 9.19 -0.93
CA LEU A 235 6.54 8.99 0.24
C LEU A 235 6.22 7.51 0.45
N HIS A 236 6.51 7.01 1.65
CA HIS A 236 6.30 5.62 2.07
C HIS A 236 5.76 5.49 3.51
N CYS A 237 5.26 6.60 4.07
CA CYS A 237 4.61 6.63 5.38
C CYS A 237 3.11 6.34 5.23
N THR A 238 2.50 5.80 6.29
CA THR A 238 1.04 5.63 6.36
C THR A 238 0.38 6.98 6.62
N LEU A 239 -0.81 7.22 6.05
CA LEU A 239 -1.64 8.37 6.42
C LEU A 239 -2.19 8.20 7.84
N ASN A 240 -2.13 9.27 8.63
CA ASN A 240 -2.63 9.37 10.00
C ASN A 240 -3.03 10.83 10.31
N GLU A 241 -3.57 11.04 11.51
CA GLU A 241 -4.08 12.34 11.98
C GLU A 241 -3.03 13.48 11.97
N HIS A 242 -1.73 13.15 11.98
CA HIS A 242 -0.65 14.13 12.11
C HIS A 242 0.08 14.44 10.80
N ASN A 243 -0.22 13.73 9.72
CA ASN A 243 0.50 13.89 8.44
C ASN A 243 -0.42 14.05 7.22
N HIS A 244 -1.69 14.39 7.43
CA HIS A 244 -2.53 14.89 6.36
C HIS A 244 -1.92 16.15 5.74
N HIS A 245 -1.82 16.16 4.41
CA HIS A 245 -1.12 17.19 3.62
C HIS A 245 0.31 17.44 4.15
N LEU A 246 1.04 16.36 4.46
CA LEU A 246 2.46 16.43 4.83
C LEU A 246 3.28 17.20 3.79
N ILE A 247 2.96 17.02 2.51
CA ILE A 247 3.48 17.83 1.40
C ILE A 247 2.42 18.87 1.03
N ASN A 248 2.58 20.08 1.56
CA ASN A 248 1.74 21.26 1.36
C ASN A 248 2.55 22.45 0.84
N GLU A 249 1.91 23.63 0.74
CA GLU A 249 2.53 24.88 0.26
C GLU A 249 3.82 25.24 1.01
N PHE A 250 3.82 25.07 2.33
CA PHE A 250 4.96 25.40 3.17
C PHE A 250 6.12 24.43 2.96
N THR A 251 5.86 23.12 2.94
CA THR A 251 6.90 22.10 2.78
C THR A 251 7.44 22.03 1.35
N ILE A 252 6.61 22.30 0.32
CA ILE A 252 7.09 22.40 -1.07
C ILE A 252 8.11 23.53 -1.22
N LYS A 253 7.95 24.65 -0.50
CA LYS A 253 8.94 25.73 -0.47
C LYS A 253 10.27 25.33 0.16
N GLN A 254 10.33 24.24 0.92
CA GLN A 254 11.55 23.70 1.53
C GLN A 254 12.28 22.68 0.64
N MET A 255 11.60 22.09 -0.34
CA MET A 255 12.21 21.14 -1.28
C MET A 255 13.31 21.81 -2.12
N ARG A 256 14.24 21.07 -2.71
CA ARG A 256 15.16 21.69 -3.70
C ARG A 256 14.41 22.24 -4.91
N PRO A 257 14.80 23.40 -5.47
CA PRO A 257 14.24 23.88 -6.73
C PRO A 257 14.44 22.86 -7.85
N GLY A 258 13.36 22.46 -8.52
CA GLY A 258 13.40 21.45 -9.57
C GLY A 258 13.61 20.02 -9.07
N ALA A 259 13.27 19.74 -7.81
CA ALA A 259 13.20 18.38 -7.27
C ALA A 259 12.08 17.55 -7.91
N PHE A 260 12.18 16.23 -7.77
CA PHE A 260 11.15 15.26 -8.13
C PHE A 260 10.32 14.84 -6.91
N LEU A 261 9.04 14.50 -7.13
CA LEU A 261 8.16 13.96 -6.09
C LEU A 261 7.52 12.64 -6.56
N VAL A 262 7.53 11.61 -5.71
CA VAL A 262 6.87 10.33 -5.97
C VAL A 262 5.97 9.96 -4.79
N ASN A 263 4.70 9.63 -5.06
CA ASN A 263 3.77 9.15 -4.04
C ASN A 263 3.14 7.82 -4.47
N THR A 264 3.54 6.75 -3.78
CA THR A 264 2.96 5.40 -3.86
C THR A 264 2.39 4.95 -2.51
N ALA A 265 2.15 5.91 -1.61
CA ALA A 265 1.67 5.68 -0.26
C ALA A 265 0.17 5.95 -0.15
N ARG A 266 -0.23 7.20 0.12
CA ARG A 266 -1.63 7.63 0.21
C ARG A 266 -1.82 9.01 -0.39
N GLY A 267 -2.97 9.23 -1.03
CA GLY A 267 -3.33 10.50 -1.68
C GLY A 267 -3.27 11.69 -0.74
N GLY A 268 -3.97 11.61 0.40
CA GLY A 268 -4.05 12.68 1.40
C GLY A 268 -2.73 13.07 2.11
N LEU A 269 -1.58 12.50 1.72
CA LEU A 269 -0.26 12.98 2.16
C LEU A 269 0.20 14.21 1.37
N VAL A 270 -0.36 14.44 0.19
CA VAL A 270 0.01 15.53 -0.70
C VAL A 270 -1.22 16.39 -0.94
N ASP A 271 -1.05 17.70 -0.85
CA ASP A 271 -2.03 18.69 -1.29
C ASP A 271 -1.96 18.83 -2.82
N ASP A 272 -2.99 18.32 -3.51
CA ASP A 272 -3.07 18.30 -4.98
C ASP A 272 -3.10 19.72 -5.57
N GLU A 273 -3.69 20.70 -4.89
CA GLU A 273 -3.76 22.08 -5.36
C GLU A 273 -2.38 22.73 -5.35
N THR A 274 -1.67 22.57 -4.23
CA THR A 274 -0.32 23.08 -4.11
C THR A 274 0.61 22.38 -5.09
N LEU A 275 0.51 21.05 -5.25
CA LEU A 275 1.34 20.31 -6.19
C LEU A 275 1.14 20.80 -7.63
N ALA A 276 -0.11 21.00 -8.04
CA ALA A 276 -0.44 21.52 -9.38
C ALA A 276 0.23 22.88 -9.63
N LEU A 277 0.19 23.79 -8.65
CA LEU A 277 0.82 25.09 -8.74
C LEU A 277 2.35 24.97 -8.81
N ALA A 278 2.95 24.12 -7.97
CA ALA A 278 4.39 23.90 -7.93
C ALA A 278 4.95 23.33 -9.23
N LEU A 279 4.21 22.45 -9.90
CA LEU A 279 4.54 21.91 -11.22
C LEU A 279 4.46 22.99 -12.31
N LYS A 280 3.38 23.80 -12.32
CA LYS A 280 3.21 24.92 -13.27
C LYS A 280 4.32 25.96 -13.14
N GLN A 281 4.77 26.23 -11.91
CA GLN A 281 5.85 27.17 -11.62
C GLN A 281 7.25 26.59 -11.83
N GLY A 282 7.38 25.27 -12.09
CA GLY A 282 8.67 24.58 -12.19
C GLY A 282 9.41 24.47 -10.85
N ARG A 283 8.73 24.74 -9.72
CA ARG A 283 9.30 24.56 -8.37
C ARG A 283 9.57 23.09 -8.09
N ILE A 284 8.64 22.23 -8.50
CA ILE A 284 8.82 20.80 -8.67
C ILE A 284 8.99 20.54 -10.16
N ARG A 285 10.03 19.81 -10.54
CA ARG A 285 10.35 19.55 -11.95
C ARG A 285 9.35 18.58 -12.59
N ALA A 286 9.02 17.51 -11.87
CA ALA A 286 8.05 16.51 -12.26
C ALA A 286 7.59 15.71 -11.05
N ALA A 287 6.39 15.13 -11.13
CA ALA A 287 5.84 14.26 -10.10
C ALA A 287 5.28 12.97 -10.69
N ALA A 288 5.28 11.90 -9.89
CA ALA A 288 4.62 10.64 -10.22
C ALA A 288 3.75 10.18 -9.04
N LEU A 289 2.46 10.01 -9.29
CA LEU A 289 1.46 9.67 -8.28
C LEU A 289 0.78 8.36 -8.67
N ASP A 290 0.88 7.34 -7.82
CA ASP A 290 0.02 6.16 -7.93
C ASP A 290 -1.28 6.34 -7.16
N VAL A 291 -1.32 7.29 -6.23
CA VAL A 291 -2.44 7.56 -5.34
C VAL A 291 -2.77 9.05 -5.33
N HIS A 292 -4.04 9.38 -5.15
CA HIS A 292 -4.57 10.74 -5.30
C HIS A 292 -5.54 11.06 -4.16
N GLU A 293 -5.74 12.34 -3.80
CA GLU A 293 -6.67 12.71 -2.73
C GLU A 293 -8.08 12.17 -2.99
N ASN A 294 -8.52 12.25 -4.25
CA ASN A 294 -9.82 11.78 -4.71
C ASN A 294 -9.64 10.63 -5.70
N GLU A 295 -10.04 9.43 -5.27
CA GLU A 295 -10.01 8.22 -6.10
C GLU A 295 -11.45 7.73 -6.37
N PRO A 296 -11.75 7.24 -7.60
CA PRO A 296 -10.82 7.01 -8.72
C PRO A 296 -10.36 8.31 -9.40
N TYR A 297 -9.06 8.38 -9.72
CA TYR A 297 -8.48 9.55 -10.36
C TYR A 297 -8.97 9.72 -11.81
N ASN A 298 -9.38 10.94 -12.15
CA ASN A 298 -9.83 11.30 -13.49
C ASN A 298 -8.93 12.38 -14.08
N VAL A 299 -8.18 12.03 -15.13
CA VAL A 299 -7.22 12.94 -15.77
C VAL A 299 -7.86 14.17 -16.41
N PHE A 300 -9.17 14.12 -16.70
CA PHE A 300 -9.90 15.18 -17.39
C PHE A 300 -10.59 16.16 -16.44
N GLN A 301 -10.56 15.87 -15.13
CA GLN A 301 -11.25 16.60 -14.07
C GLN A 301 -10.30 16.79 -12.87
N GLY A 302 -10.67 17.66 -11.92
CA GLY A 302 -9.87 17.90 -10.71
C GLY A 302 -8.66 18.81 -10.92
N THR A 303 -7.92 19.03 -9.83
CA THR A 303 -6.93 20.11 -9.74
C THR A 303 -5.66 19.84 -10.54
N LEU A 304 -5.29 18.57 -10.71
CA LEU A 304 -4.09 18.14 -11.42
C LEU A 304 -4.26 18.04 -12.95
N LYS A 305 -5.47 18.24 -13.49
CA LYS A 305 -5.80 18.11 -14.93
C LYS A 305 -4.78 18.79 -15.86
N ASP A 306 -4.45 20.04 -15.57
CA ASP A 306 -3.56 20.86 -16.40
C ASP A 306 -2.13 20.95 -15.83
N ALA A 307 -1.77 20.05 -14.90
CA ALA A 307 -0.45 20.02 -14.31
C ALA A 307 0.58 19.45 -15.31
N PRO A 308 1.65 20.18 -15.65
CA PRO A 308 2.68 19.67 -16.54
C PRO A 308 3.57 18.65 -15.81
N ASN A 309 4.28 17.81 -16.57
CA ASN A 309 5.27 16.86 -16.04
C ASN A 309 4.75 15.95 -14.91
N LEU A 310 3.51 15.52 -15.03
CA LEU A 310 2.86 14.61 -14.09
C LEU A 310 2.72 13.22 -14.73
N ILE A 311 3.00 12.17 -13.96
CA ILE A 311 2.65 10.78 -14.26
C ILE A 311 1.64 10.33 -13.21
N CYS A 312 0.55 9.71 -13.65
CA CYS A 312 -0.48 9.15 -12.77
C CYS A 312 -0.68 7.66 -13.09
N THR A 313 -0.77 6.83 -12.06
CA THR A 313 -1.21 5.43 -12.15
C THR A 313 -2.42 5.21 -11.22
N PRO A 314 -3.31 4.24 -11.51
CA PRO A 314 -4.61 4.14 -10.86
C PRO A 314 -4.55 3.26 -9.60
N HIS A 315 -3.73 3.63 -8.61
CA HIS A 315 -3.54 2.88 -7.36
C HIS A 315 -3.19 1.40 -7.59
N ALA A 316 -2.23 1.18 -8.50
CA ALA A 316 -1.89 -0.14 -9.00
C ALA A 316 -0.52 -0.63 -8.52
N ALA A 317 0.24 0.16 -7.74
CA ALA A 317 1.59 -0.19 -7.35
C ALA A 317 1.69 -1.51 -6.57
N PHE A 318 0.61 -1.93 -5.90
CA PHE A 318 0.59 -3.18 -5.14
C PHE A 318 0.37 -4.42 -6.01
N PHE A 319 -0.11 -4.26 -7.25
CA PHE A 319 -0.71 -5.34 -8.01
C PHE A 319 0.31 -6.18 -8.79
N SER A 320 0.33 -7.46 -8.49
CA SER A 320 0.72 -8.57 -9.37
C SER A 320 -0.31 -9.68 -9.18
N ASP A 321 -0.45 -10.62 -10.13
CA ASP A 321 -1.38 -11.74 -9.95
C ASP A 321 -1.06 -12.54 -8.67
N ALA A 322 0.24 -12.66 -8.36
CA ALA A 322 0.73 -13.33 -7.15
C ALA A 322 0.41 -12.51 -5.88
N SER A 323 0.71 -11.21 -5.85
CA SER A 323 0.47 -10.37 -4.67
C SER A 323 -1.01 -10.21 -4.37
N ALA A 324 -1.86 -10.10 -5.40
CA ALA A 324 -3.31 -10.02 -5.25
C ALA A 324 -3.90 -11.32 -4.68
N THR A 325 -3.38 -12.46 -5.13
CA THR A 325 -3.76 -13.78 -4.59
C THR A 325 -3.34 -13.90 -3.13
N GLU A 326 -2.06 -13.68 -2.81
CA GLU A 326 -1.52 -13.77 -1.44
C GLU A 326 -2.30 -12.85 -0.49
N LEU A 327 -2.54 -11.61 -0.90
CA LEU A 327 -3.30 -10.62 -0.15
C LEU A 327 -4.69 -11.14 0.25
N ARG A 328 -5.43 -11.68 -0.71
CA ARG A 328 -6.79 -12.20 -0.50
C ARG A 328 -6.79 -13.47 0.36
N GLU A 329 -5.84 -14.37 0.14
CA GLU A 329 -5.67 -15.58 0.95
C GLU A 329 -5.37 -15.23 2.42
N MET A 330 -4.48 -14.27 2.65
CA MET A 330 -4.15 -13.78 4.00
C MET A 330 -5.36 -13.14 4.67
N ALA A 331 -6.14 -12.33 3.94
CA ALA A 331 -7.34 -11.70 4.47
C ALA A 331 -8.42 -12.72 4.86
N ALA A 332 -8.70 -13.69 3.97
CA ALA A 332 -9.62 -14.79 4.26
C ALA A 332 -9.16 -15.63 5.46
N THR A 333 -7.85 -15.89 5.55
CA THR A 333 -7.29 -16.64 6.69
C THR A 333 -7.46 -15.86 8.00
N GLU A 334 -7.38 -14.54 7.98
CA GLU A 334 -7.63 -13.72 9.18
C GLU A 334 -9.10 -13.76 9.62
N ILE A 335 -10.05 -13.72 8.67
CA ILE A 335 -11.47 -13.97 8.96
C ILE A 335 -11.65 -15.36 9.57
N ARG A 336 -11.02 -16.40 9.00
CA ARG A 336 -11.08 -17.76 9.53
C ARG A 336 -10.58 -17.84 10.98
N ARG A 337 -9.47 -17.18 11.30
CA ARG A 337 -8.96 -17.09 12.69
C ARG A 337 -9.99 -16.47 13.63
N ALA A 338 -10.62 -15.38 13.20
CA ALA A 338 -11.66 -14.69 13.97
C ALA A 338 -12.89 -15.57 14.25
N ILE A 339 -13.32 -16.36 13.27
CA ILE A 339 -14.52 -17.21 13.40
C ILE A 339 -14.25 -18.42 14.30
N VAL A 340 -13.09 -19.07 14.13
CA VAL A 340 -12.75 -20.30 14.87
C VAL A 340 -12.20 -20.00 16.27
N GLY A 341 -11.57 -18.85 16.48
CA GLY A 341 -10.92 -18.47 17.73
C GLY A 341 -11.58 -17.34 18.49
N ASN A 342 -10.91 -16.90 19.56
CA ASN A 342 -11.36 -15.79 20.39
C ASN A 342 -10.69 -14.48 19.98
N ILE A 343 -11.51 -13.51 19.57
CA ILE A 343 -11.10 -12.13 19.25
C ILE A 343 -10.84 -11.34 20.54
N PRO A 344 -9.82 -10.46 20.61
CA PRO A 344 -8.84 -10.15 19.56
C PRO A 344 -7.52 -10.97 19.64
N ASP A 345 -7.42 -11.92 20.58
CA ASP A 345 -6.16 -12.59 20.90
C ASP A 345 -5.67 -13.53 19.78
N VAL A 346 -6.59 -14.21 19.09
CA VAL A 346 -6.26 -15.11 17.97
C VAL A 346 -5.83 -14.37 16.70
N LEU A 347 -6.09 -13.07 16.63
CA LEU A 347 -5.85 -12.26 15.43
C LEU A 347 -4.37 -11.95 15.27
N ARG A 348 -3.86 -12.18 14.06
CA ARG A 348 -2.45 -12.00 13.72
C ARG A 348 -2.10 -10.52 13.58
N ASN A 349 -2.94 -9.75 12.90
CA ASN A 349 -2.65 -8.37 12.51
C ASN A 349 -3.80 -7.42 12.88
N CYS A 350 -4.33 -7.53 14.10
CA CYS A 350 -5.31 -6.58 14.58
C CYS A 350 -4.64 -5.25 14.97
N VAL A 351 -5.12 -4.16 14.38
CA VAL A 351 -4.53 -2.82 14.44
C VAL A 351 -5.20 -1.90 15.46
N ASN A 352 -6.21 -2.41 16.18
CA ASN A 352 -7.03 -1.61 17.09
C ASN A 352 -7.26 -2.31 18.44
N LYS A 353 -6.35 -3.20 18.86
CA LYS A 353 -6.47 -4.01 20.09
C LYS A 353 -6.60 -3.14 21.34
N GLU A 354 -5.96 -1.98 21.35
CA GLU A 354 -5.94 -1.03 22.46
C GLU A 354 -7.30 -0.38 22.76
N TYR A 355 -8.23 -0.36 21.79
CA TYR A 355 -9.54 0.26 21.93
C TYR A 355 -10.62 -0.70 22.43
N PHE A 356 -10.31 -1.99 22.54
CA PHE A 356 -11.21 -2.94 23.19
C PHE A 356 -11.33 -2.59 24.67
N MET A 357 -12.52 -2.25 25.13
CA MET A 357 -12.75 -1.97 26.55
C MET A 357 -12.34 -3.19 27.38
N ARG A 358 -11.21 -3.10 28.07
CA ARG A 358 -10.96 -3.92 29.25
C ARG A 358 -12.01 -3.51 30.27
N THR A 359 -13.03 -4.33 30.46
CA THR A 359 -13.76 -4.31 31.73
C THR A 359 -12.69 -4.44 32.81
N PRO A 360 -12.46 -3.44 33.68
CA PRO A 360 -11.58 -3.64 34.82
C PRO A 360 -12.13 -4.85 35.58
N PRO A 361 -11.29 -5.77 36.08
CA PRO A 361 -11.78 -6.85 36.91
C PRO A 361 -12.59 -6.20 38.03
N THR A 362 -13.90 -6.44 38.02
CA THR A 362 -14.78 -5.93 39.05
C THR A 362 -14.23 -6.41 40.38
N ALA A 363 -13.93 -5.46 41.26
CA ALA A 363 -13.62 -5.70 42.66
C ALA A 363 -14.88 -6.28 43.34
N ALA A 364 -15.17 -7.55 43.07
CA ALA A 364 -16.33 -8.27 43.58
C ALA A 364 -16.00 -9.76 43.67
N ALA A 365 -14.92 -10.10 44.39
CA ALA A 365 -14.74 -11.35 45.15
C ALA A 365 -13.33 -11.38 45.77
N ALA A 366 -13.05 -10.48 46.71
CA ALA A 366 -11.94 -10.65 47.65
C ALA A 366 -12.36 -10.09 49.01
N GLY A 367 -13.34 -10.74 49.62
CA GLY A 367 -13.46 -10.70 51.06
C GLY A 367 -12.44 -11.67 51.64
N VAL A 368 -11.46 -11.16 52.38
CA VAL A 368 -11.05 -11.60 53.73
C VAL A 368 -9.64 -11.04 54.05
N ALA A 369 -9.59 -10.42 55.24
CA ALA A 369 -8.42 -10.07 56.07
C ALA A 369 -7.53 -8.89 55.63
N ALA A 370 -7.92 -7.71 56.09
CA ALA A 370 -6.98 -6.64 56.41
C ALA A 370 -6.15 -7.05 57.64
N ALA A 371 -4.82 -7.04 57.50
CA ALA A 371 -3.89 -6.96 58.61
C ALA A 371 -3.04 -5.69 58.43
N VAL A 372 -2.77 -5.06 59.57
CA VAL A 372 -2.42 -3.65 59.73
C VAL A 372 -0.99 -3.55 60.30
N TYR A 373 -0.22 -2.57 59.79
CA TYR A 373 1.07 -1.96 60.24
C TYR A 373 2.42 -2.66 59.97
N PRO A 374 3.57 -1.90 59.93
CA PRO A 374 3.74 -0.45 59.68
C PRO A 374 4.86 -0.09 58.66
N GLU A 375 4.90 1.20 58.31
CA GLU A 375 5.99 1.92 57.62
C GLU A 375 7.38 1.68 58.23
N GLY A 376 8.39 1.62 57.36
CA GLY A 376 9.78 1.83 57.74
C GLY A 376 10.81 1.46 56.67
N ALA A 377 11.64 2.44 56.31
CA ALA A 377 12.98 2.34 55.71
C ALA A 377 13.12 2.21 54.17
N LEU A 378 13.38 3.39 53.58
CA LEU A 378 14.38 3.66 52.54
C LEU A 378 15.44 2.55 52.36
N HIS A 379 15.61 2.05 51.12
CA HIS A 379 16.95 1.86 50.54
C HIS A 379 16.93 1.73 49.02
N HIS A 380 17.62 2.67 48.37
CA HIS A 380 18.12 2.58 46.99
C HIS A 380 19.05 1.37 46.80
N ARG A 381 18.96 0.72 45.62
CA ARG A 381 20.17 0.42 44.82
C ARG A 381 19.85 0.12 43.36
N ALA A 382 20.25 1.06 42.51
CA ALA A 382 20.51 0.82 41.09
C ALA A 382 21.93 0.27 40.95
N HIS A 383 22.11 -0.71 40.06
CA HIS A 383 23.42 -1.21 39.67
C HIS A 383 23.97 -0.37 38.52
N SER A 384 25.09 0.32 38.77
CA SER A 384 25.95 0.92 37.75
C SER A 384 27.37 0.46 38.03
N THR A 385 28.03 -0.08 37.01
CA THR A 385 29.39 -0.62 37.05
C THR A 385 30.29 0.20 36.13
N THR A 386 31.10 1.09 36.70
CA THR A 386 32.39 1.53 36.15
C THR A 386 33.31 1.89 37.32
N PRO A 387 34.59 1.44 37.34
CA PRO A 387 35.51 1.80 38.41
C PRO A 387 36.46 2.94 38.02
N HIS A 388 36.54 3.88 38.97
CA HIS A 388 37.71 4.61 39.46
C HIS A 388 38.61 5.41 38.52
N ASP A 389 38.62 6.72 38.76
CA ASP A 389 39.81 7.57 38.74
C ASP A 389 39.85 8.44 40.00
N GLY A 390 41.06 8.63 40.55
CA GLY A 390 41.34 9.50 41.70
C GLY A 390 42.84 9.49 42.06
N PRO A 391 43.36 10.59 42.65
CA PRO A 391 44.30 11.47 41.96
C PRO A 391 45.67 11.61 42.68
N HIS A 392 46.64 12.33 42.09
CA HIS A 392 47.45 13.37 42.75
C HIS A 392 48.55 13.96 41.84
N SER A 393 48.96 15.16 42.22
CA SER A 393 49.71 16.21 41.52
C SER A 393 51.25 16.08 41.52
N THR A 394 51.90 16.73 40.54
CA THR A 394 53.01 17.74 40.64
C THR A 394 54.17 17.59 39.65
N THR A 395 54.51 18.73 39.04
CA THR A 395 55.84 19.28 38.65
C THR A 395 56.70 18.71 37.50
N ASN A 396 57.01 19.65 36.59
CA ASN A 396 58.30 20.00 35.97
C ASN A 396 58.86 19.27 34.70
N VAL A 397 59.03 20.12 33.67
CA VAL A 397 60.22 20.40 32.82
C VAL A 397 60.76 19.31 31.87
N GLY A 398 60.82 19.67 30.58
CA GLY A 398 62.03 19.47 29.76
C GLY A 398 61.94 18.54 28.54
N GLY A 399 61.91 19.14 27.35
CA GLY A 399 62.89 18.90 26.28
C GLY A 399 63.03 17.53 25.57
N SER A 400 62.89 17.61 24.23
CA SER A 400 63.72 16.93 23.20
C SER A 400 63.37 15.50 22.73
N ALA A 401 62.78 15.47 21.53
CA ALA A 401 63.25 14.82 20.29
C ALA A 401 63.61 13.31 20.20
N LEU A 402 63.26 12.79 19.02
CA LEU A 402 63.80 11.62 18.27
C LEU A 402 63.22 10.23 18.60
N ALA A 403 62.45 9.66 17.67
CA ALA A 403 62.93 8.63 16.73
C ALA A 403 61.76 7.82 16.12
N ALA A 404 61.66 7.81 14.78
CA ALA A 404 61.09 6.69 14.01
C ALA A 404 62.14 5.57 13.91
N PRO A 405 61.80 4.27 13.75
CA PRO A 405 61.52 3.67 12.43
C PRO A 405 60.62 2.38 12.50
N PRO A 406 60.57 1.45 11.51
CA PRO A 406 60.44 1.53 10.05
C PRO A 406 59.19 0.78 9.52
N PRO A 407 58.89 0.84 8.19
CA PRO A 407 57.87 0.03 7.53
C PRO A 407 58.45 -1.26 6.94
N LEU A 408 57.59 -2.27 6.68
CA LEU A 408 57.70 -3.47 5.78
C LEU A 408 56.52 -4.41 6.16
N GLN A 409 55.78 -5.12 5.32
CA GLN A 409 55.93 -5.55 3.93
C GLN A 409 54.58 -6.10 3.41
N ALA A 410 54.43 -6.13 2.08
CA ALA A 410 53.26 -6.63 1.35
C ALA A 410 53.30 -8.16 1.11
N SER A 411 52.14 -8.82 1.32
CA SER A 411 51.70 -10.10 0.72
C SER A 411 50.31 -10.38 1.32
N SER A 412 49.22 -10.72 0.64
CA SER A 412 49.03 -11.55 -0.54
C SER A 412 47.67 -11.25 -1.19
N VAL A 413 47.68 -10.73 -2.43
CA VAL A 413 46.51 -10.72 -3.32
C VAL A 413 46.72 -11.84 -4.33
N ALA A 414 46.34 -13.07 -3.97
CA ALA A 414 46.33 -14.22 -4.89
C ALA A 414 45.61 -15.44 -4.26
N ALA A 415 44.32 -15.33 -3.94
CA ALA A 415 43.53 -16.52 -3.55
C ALA A 415 42.00 -16.37 -3.68
N ALA A 416 41.48 -15.46 -4.53
CA ALA A 416 40.03 -15.27 -4.67
C ALA A 416 39.52 -15.15 -6.13
N THR A 417 40.33 -15.50 -7.13
CA THR A 417 39.98 -15.41 -8.56
C THR A 417 39.96 -16.77 -9.29
N ALA A 418 39.86 -17.89 -8.55
CA ALA A 418 39.74 -19.23 -9.14
C ALA A 418 38.40 -19.94 -8.87
N ALA A 419 37.51 -19.39 -8.03
CA ALA A 419 36.25 -20.04 -7.66
C ALA A 419 35.01 -19.58 -8.44
N VAL A 420 35.12 -18.56 -9.31
CA VAL A 420 33.97 -18.02 -10.08
C VAL A 420 33.98 -18.47 -11.56
N ALA A 421 35.07 -19.06 -12.05
CA ALA A 421 35.16 -19.55 -13.43
C ALA A 421 34.60 -20.97 -13.65
N ALA A 422 34.38 -21.75 -12.58
CA ALA A 422 33.88 -23.13 -12.68
C ALA A 422 32.34 -23.26 -12.65
N ALA A 423 31.61 -22.22 -12.24
CA ALA A 423 30.14 -22.24 -12.18
C ALA A 423 29.46 -21.76 -13.48
N ALA A 424 30.19 -21.06 -14.37
CA ALA A 424 29.65 -20.56 -15.64
C ALA A 424 29.68 -21.59 -16.79
N ALA A 425 30.38 -22.72 -16.63
CA ALA A 425 30.49 -23.76 -17.66
C ALA A 425 29.43 -24.89 -17.55
N ALA A 426 28.64 -24.92 -16.48
CA ALA A 426 27.61 -25.96 -16.26
C ALA A 426 26.18 -25.52 -16.63
N ALA A 427 25.97 -24.28 -17.08
CA ALA A 427 24.65 -23.74 -17.45
C ALA A 427 24.44 -23.57 -18.97
N ALA A 428 25.39 -24.01 -19.81
CA ALA A 428 25.32 -23.90 -21.27
C ALA A 428 24.91 -25.22 -21.98
N ALA A 429 24.39 -26.19 -21.25
CA ALA A 429 23.94 -27.47 -21.81
C ALA A 429 22.51 -27.79 -21.35
N LEU A 430 21.53 -27.13 -21.97
CA LEU A 430 20.11 -27.54 -22.06
C LEU A 430 19.38 -26.54 -22.97
N LEU A 431 19.61 -26.63 -24.28
CA LEU A 431 18.76 -26.01 -25.30
C LEU A 431 17.93 -27.12 -25.98
N PRO A 432 16.62 -26.95 -26.19
CA PRO A 432 15.82 -27.91 -26.93
C PRO A 432 16.10 -27.83 -28.44
N SER A 433 16.15 -29.00 -29.08
CA SER A 433 16.39 -29.19 -30.53
C SER A 433 15.32 -28.54 -31.43
N PRO A 434 15.66 -28.19 -32.69
CA PRO A 434 14.72 -27.56 -33.62
C PRO A 434 13.69 -28.56 -34.17
N VAL A 435 12.44 -28.12 -34.29
CA VAL A 435 11.30 -28.85 -34.88
C VAL A 435 11.41 -28.83 -36.42
N PRO A 436 11.22 -29.96 -37.14
CA PRO A 436 11.23 -29.98 -38.60
C PRO A 436 9.90 -29.47 -39.21
N PRO A 437 9.91 -28.92 -40.45
CA PRO A 437 8.71 -28.35 -41.06
C PRO A 437 7.77 -29.44 -41.59
N GLN A 438 6.46 -29.28 -41.35
CA GLN A 438 5.39 -30.06 -41.96
C GLN A 438 4.72 -29.27 -43.11
N PRO A 439 4.17 -29.95 -44.13
CA PRO A 439 3.84 -29.36 -45.43
C PRO A 439 2.50 -28.60 -45.44
N SER A 440 2.45 -27.52 -46.21
CA SER A 440 1.26 -26.69 -46.45
C SER A 440 0.25 -27.37 -47.37
N SER A 441 -0.97 -27.57 -46.90
CA SER A 441 -2.13 -27.92 -47.72
C SER A 441 -2.77 -26.67 -48.32
N ALA A 442 -2.88 -26.65 -49.64
CA ALA A 442 -3.55 -25.64 -50.43
C ALA A 442 -5.08 -25.73 -50.30
N ALA A 443 -5.75 -24.58 -50.12
CA ALA A 443 -7.15 -24.39 -50.44
C ALA A 443 -7.36 -22.95 -50.92
N GLY A 444 -8.05 -22.82 -52.05
CA GLY A 444 -8.00 -21.67 -52.94
C GLY A 444 -8.70 -20.39 -52.46
N LEU A 445 -8.23 -19.27 -53.01
CA LEU A 445 -8.96 -18.01 -53.14
C LEU A 445 -8.79 -17.53 -54.60
N PRO A 446 -9.86 -17.04 -55.26
CA PRO A 446 -9.79 -16.63 -56.65
C PRO A 446 -9.29 -15.18 -56.81
N THR A 447 -8.58 -15.00 -57.91
CA THR A 447 -7.95 -13.79 -58.44
C THR A 447 -8.91 -12.82 -59.15
N VAL A 448 -8.77 -11.51 -58.96
CA VAL A 448 -8.91 -10.45 -60.01
C VAL A 448 -8.24 -9.12 -59.53
N PRO A 449 -7.92 -8.13 -60.40
CA PRO A 449 -6.54 -7.64 -60.53
C PRO A 449 -6.35 -6.14 -60.23
N HIS A 450 -5.06 -5.77 -60.18
CA HIS A 450 -4.48 -4.43 -60.09
C HIS A 450 -4.99 -3.45 -61.15
N LEU A 451 -5.25 -2.19 -60.74
CA LEU A 451 -5.11 -0.98 -61.55
C LEU A 451 -4.95 0.26 -60.65
N SER A 452 -4.05 1.16 -61.04
CA SER A 452 -3.85 2.52 -60.52
C SER A 452 -3.44 3.40 -61.72
N PRO A 453 -3.35 4.73 -61.60
CA PRO A 453 -4.28 5.72 -61.05
C PRO A 453 -4.61 6.81 -62.10
N GLN A 454 -5.67 7.63 -61.90
CA GLN A 454 -5.83 8.89 -62.65
C GLN A 454 -6.42 10.03 -61.80
N VAL A 455 -6.06 11.23 -62.25
CA VAL A 455 -6.11 12.57 -61.66
C VAL A 455 -7.41 13.31 -61.99
N GLY A 456 -7.83 14.24 -61.13
CA GLY A 456 -8.85 15.28 -61.38
C GLY A 456 -9.72 15.47 -60.14
N GLY A 457 -9.81 16.61 -59.47
CA GLY A 457 -10.25 17.92 -59.97
C GLY A 457 -11.49 18.34 -59.16
N LEU A 458 -11.34 19.35 -58.30
CA LEU A 458 -12.32 20.10 -57.47
C LEU A 458 -13.57 20.63 -58.24
N PRO A 459 -14.58 21.33 -57.62
CA PRO A 459 -14.93 21.59 -56.20
C PRO A 459 -16.47 21.57 -55.87
N LEU A 460 -16.81 22.02 -54.64
CA LEU A 460 -18.06 22.68 -54.15
C LEU A 460 -19.16 21.81 -53.51
N GLY A 461 -19.61 22.24 -52.31
CA GLY A 461 -20.96 21.96 -51.81
C GLY A 461 -21.11 21.80 -50.30
N ILE A 462 -21.42 22.89 -49.62
CA ILE A 462 -21.92 23.00 -48.23
C ILE A 462 -23.20 22.15 -48.04
N VAL A 463 -23.44 21.52 -46.88
CA VAL A 463 -24.69 21.54 -46.07
C VAL A 463 -24.58 20.66 -44.80
N SER A 464 -24.81 21.35 -43.67
CA SER A 464 -25.51 20.98 -42.42
C SER A 464 -25.22 19.69 -41.63
N SER A 465 -24.93 19.95 -40.36
CA SER A 465 -25.06 19.14 -39.16
C SER A 465 -26.45 18.51 -38.95
N GLN A 466 -26.49 17.26 -38.48
CA GLN A 466 -27.51 16.71 -37.57
C GLN A 466 -26.93 15.51 -36.78
N ALA A 467 -27.46 15.32 -35.57
CA ALA A 467 -26.95 14.52 -34.44
C ALA A 467 -26.92 12.99 -34.64
N PRO A 468 -26.15 12.23 -33.83
CA PRO A 468 -26.24 10.77 -33.82
C PRO A 468 -27.28 10.25 -32.82
N LEU A 469 -28.06 9.30 -33.30
CA LEU A 469 -28.95 8.41 -32.55
C LEU A 469 -28.15 7.51 -31.59
N SER A 470 -28.69 7.35 -30.38
CA SER A 470 -28.24 6.41 -29.35
C SER A 470 -28.62 4.97 -29.69
N ALA A 471 -27.66 4.06 -29.60
CA ALA A 471 -27.89 2.62 -29.57
C ALA A 471 -28.02 2.14 -28.10
N PRO A 472 -28.88 1.16 -27.77
CA PRO A 472 -29.01 0.64 -26.41
C PRO A 472 -27.94 -0.41 -26.08
N ASP A 473 -27.45 -0.33 -24.84
CA ASP A 473 -26.43 -1.16 -24.20
C ASP A 473 -26.97 -2.57 -23.82
N PRO A 474 -26.30 -3.69 -24.14
CA PRO A 474 -26.79 -5.05 -23.86
C PRO A 474 -26.61 -5.55 -22.42
N ASN A 475 -26.09 -4.75 -21.49
CA ASN A 475 -25.69 -5.24 -20.16
C ASN A 475 -26.79 -5.36 -19.08
N ASN A 476 -28.07 -5.11 -19.40
CA ASN A 476 -29.13 -5.11 -18.38
C ASN A 476 -29.88 -6.44 -18.18
N HIS A 477 -29.39 -7.54 -18.78
CA HIS A 477 -30.09 -8.85 -18.72
C HIS A 477 -29.41 -9.95 -17.88
N LEU A 478 -28.24 -9.70 -17.30
CA LEU A 478 -27.56 -10.69 -16.45
C LEU A 478 -27.94 -10.63 -14.96
N SER A 479 -28.44 -9.50 -14.47
CA SER A 479 -28.86 -9.35 -13.07
C SER A 479 -30.13 -10.15 -12.72
N SER A 480 -30.94 -10.52 -13.71
CA SER A 480 -32.19 -11.26 -13.50
C SER A 480 -32.03 -12.79 -13.56
N ILE A 481 -30.90 -13.31 -14.05
CA ILE A 481 -30.73 -14.74 -14.29
C ILE A 481 -30.21 -15.48 -13.04
N ILE A 482 -29.47 -14.80 -12.17
CA ILE A 482 -28.92 -15.42 -10.94
C ILE A 482 -29.93 -15.44 -9.77
N MET A 483 -30.99 -14.64 -9.81
CA MET A 483 -32.03 -14.64 -8.77
C MET A 483 -32.97 -15.86 -8.79
N ASN A 484 -32.98 -16.66 -9.87
CA ASN A 484 -33.88 -17.81 -9.97
C ASN A 484 -33.29 -19.15 -9.49
N GLU A 485 -31.96 -19.29 -9.41
CA GLU A 485 -31.34 -20.54 -8.93
C GLU A 485 -31.39 -20.68 -7.39
N VAL A 486 -31.45 -19.57 -6.64
CA VAL A 486 -31.61 -19.61 -5.16
C VAL A 486 -33.03 -20.03 -4.74
N LYS A 487 -34.00 -20.01 -5.65
CA LYS A 487 -35.40 -20.38 -5.37
C LYS A 487 -35.74 -21.83 -5.71
N ALA A 488 -34.90 -22.51 -6.48
CA ALA A 488 -35.17 -23.87 -6.97
C ALA A 488 -34.69 -24.99 -6.03
N GLU A 489 -33.75 -24.72 -5.13
CA GLU A 489 -33.22 -25.72 -4.17
C GLU A 489 -34.06 -25.89 -2.88
N ALA A 490 -35.14 -25.10 -2.69
CA ALA A 490 -35.95 -25.14 -1.46
C ALA A 490 -37.29 -25.91 -1.58
N THR A 491 -37.59 -26.55 -2.71
CA THR A 491 -38.88 -27.23 -2.93
C THR A 491 -38.78 -28.67 -3.45
N SER A 492 -37.80 -29.45 -2.96
CA SER A 492 -37.76 -30.87 -3.24
C SER A 492 -37.25 -31.70 -2.06
N GLU A 493 -38.06 -31.79 -1.00
CA GLU A 493 -38.09 -32.95 -0.09
C GLU A 493 -39.55 -33.24 0.35
N THR A 494 -40.09 -34.27 -0.31
CA THR A 494 -41.18 -35.26 -0.07
C THR A 494 -41.95 -35.37 1.27
N PRO A 495 -43.10 -36.09 1.33
CA PRO A 495 -43.64 -37.09 0.37
C PRO A 495 -44.93 -36.73 -0.36
#